data_AF-A0A9X4KPK2-F1
#
_entry.id   AF-A0A9X4KPK2-F1
#
_cell.length_a   1.000
_cell.length_b   1.000
_cell.length_c   1.000
_cell.angle_alpha   90.00
_cell.angle_beta   90.00
_cell.angle_gamma   90.00
#
_symmetry.space_group_name_H-M   'P 1'
#
loop_
_entity.id
_entity.type
_entity.pdbx_description
1 polymer ?
#
loop_
_entity_poly.entity_id
_entity_poly.type
_entity_poly.pdbx_seq_one_letter_code
_entity_poly.pdbx_strand_id
1 'polypeptide(L)'
;MRNKENEVFHALERLATPYVGAARANALVERAGEAAIVMIGEASHGTSEFYAERAELSKRLIVEKGFRFIAVEGDWPSCYVLNRYVKGDAAAGTIAADALRDFARWPTWMWANREVAAFADWLRVYNDGKAEEDKVGFYGFDLYSLWESMDEILKYLGEKDGADLEAAKRAFECFEQHGREEQQYGIAANFYGEGCEAEVVALLRKLQDKWKTARPGDREDALAAELNALAVKGAEDYYRTMIRHDAESWNVRDRHMAAALERLMAYHGPAARAIVWAHNTHVGDARATDMAEEGMVNVGQLLREAHGGEVYAIGFGTYQGSVIAGRGWGAADRSDEGSSGGIRKLGRAASPARTGRQAASA
;
A
#
# COMPACT_ATOMS: atom_id res chain seq x y z
N MET A 1 -21.13 11.48 -34.11
CA MET A 1 -20.72 10.84 -32.83
C MET A 1 -20.98 9.34 -32.83
N ARG A 2 -22.21 8.84 -33.04
CA ARG A 2 -22.52 7.39 -33.08
C ARG A 2 -21.63 6.52 -34.00
N ASN A 3 -21.23 6.99 -35.18
CA ASN A 3 -20.35 6.20 -36.06
C ASN A 3 -18.93 6.00 -35.48
N LYS A 4 -18.36 7.03 -34.83
CA LYS A 4 -17.02 6.92 -34.22
C LYS A 4 -17.02 6.01 -32.99
N GLU A 5 -18.07 6.06 -32.17
CA GLU A 5 -18.23 5.16 -31.01
C GLU A 5 -18.33 3.69 -31.46
N ASN A 6 -19.10 3.43 -32.52
CA ASN A 6 -19.21 2.08 -33.09
C ASN A 6 -17.88 1.61 -33.71
N GLU A 7 -17.12 2.49 -34.35
CA GLU A 7 -15.77 2.17 -34.86
C GLU A 7 -14.79 1.80 -33.75
N VAL A 8 -14.79 2.56 -32.64
CA VAL A 8 -13.96 2.25 -31.46
C VAL A 8 -14.37 0.92 -30.83
N PHE A 9 -15.67 0.69 -30.65
CA PHE A 9 -16.17 -0.56 -30.07
C PHE A 9 -15.77 -1.78 -30.92
N HIS A 10 -15.95 -1.72 -32.24
CA HIS A 10 -15.50 -2.80 -33.13
C HIS A 10 -13.98 -2.96 -33.16
N ALA A 11 -13.21 -1.88 -33.02
CA ALA A 11 -11.76 -1.98 -32.89
C ALA A 11 -11.37 -2.69 -31.59
N LEU A 12 -12.03 -2.35 -30.48
CA LEU A 12 -11.84 -3.02 -29.19
C LEU A 12 -12.24 -4.50 -29.28
N GLU A 13 -13.38 -4.86 -29.86
CA GLU A 13 -13.77 -6.27 -30.02
C GLU A 13 -12.75 -7.10 -30.81
N ARG A 14 -12.12 -6.51 -31.84
CA ARG A 14 -11.10 -7.19 -32.66
C ARG A 14 -9.76 -7.34 -31.95
N LEU A 15 -9.39 -6.36 -31.11
CA LEU A 15 -8.09 -6.32 -30.42
C LEU A 15 -8.14 -6.92 -29.02
N ALA A 16 -9.32 -6.94 -28.40
CA ALA A 16 -9.54 -7.50 -27.08
C ALA A 16 -9.28 -9.00 -27.12
N THR A 17 -8.49 -9.45 -26.15
CA THR A 17 -8.29 -10.87 -25.93
C THR A 17 -9.15 -11.27 -24.74
N PRO A 18 -10.08 -12.24 -24.89
CA PRO A 18 -10.88 -12.72 -23.76
C PRO A 18 -9.99 -13.20 -22.63
N TYR A 19 -10.19 -12.64 -21.44
CA TYR A 19 -9.49 -13.04 -20.22
C TYR A 19 -10.27 -14.17 -19.54
N VAL A 20 -10.24 -15.36 -20.16
CA VAL A 20 -10.96 -16.55 -19.68
C VAL A 20 -10.03 -17.77 -19.72
N GLY A 21 -9.88 -18.45 -18.59
CA GLY A 21 -9.13 -19.71 -18.46
C GLY A 21 -7.60 -19.57 -18.36
N ALA A 22 -6.94 -20.67 -18.00
CA ALA A 22 -5.51 -20.71 -17.66
C ALA A 22 -4.59 -20.21 -18.78
N ALA A 23 -4.87 -20.56 -20.04
CA ALA A 23 -3.97 -20.29 -21.17
C ALA A 23 -3.73 -18.80 -21.46
N ARG A 24 -4.67 -17.90 -21.13
CA ARG A 24 -4.52 -16.45 -21.39
C ARG A 24 -4.00 -15.69 -20.19
N ALA A 25 -4.33 -16.13 -18.97
CA ALA A 25 -3.59 -15.74 -17.78
C ALA A 25 -2.09 -16.07 -17.95
N ASN A 26 -1.75 -17.18 -18.64
CA ASN A 26 -0.35 -17.50 -18.96
C ASN A 26 0.30 -16.40 -19.80
N ALA A 27 -0.32 -15.96 -20.91
CA ALA A 27 0.27 -14.94 -21.77
C ALA A 27 0.47 -13.59 -21.05
N LEU A 28 -0.43 -13.23 -20.13
CA LEU A 28 -0.27 -12.04 -19.30
C LEU A 28 0.89 -12.19 -18.31
N VAL A 29 0.97 -13.33 -17.60
CA VAL A 29 2.05 -13.63 -16.66
C VAL A 29 3.40 -13.72 -17.37
N GLU A 30 3.46 -14.27 -18.59
CA GLU A 30 4.68 -14.29 -19.39
C GLU A 30 5.15 -12.86 -19.69
N ARG A 31 4.27 -12.00 -20.23
CA ARG A 31 4.62 -10.62 -20.57
C ARG A 31 4.98 -9.77 -19.35
N ALA A 32 4.17 -9.85 -18.29
CA ALA A 32 4.43 -9.12 -17.05
C ALA A 32 5.70 -9.65 -16.36
N GLY A 33 5.94 -10.96 -16.46
CA GLY A 33 7.07 -11.66 -15.92
C GLY A 33 8.41 -11.42 -16.61
N GLU A 34 8.49 -10.51 -17.58
CA GLU A 34 9.76 -9.97 -18.10
C GLU A 34 10.22 -8.70 -17.34
N ALA A 35 9.30 -8.01 -16.66
CA ALA A 35 9.59 -6.77 -15.93
C ALA A 35 10.09 -7.04 -14.51
N ALA A 36 10.95 -6.17 -13.97
CA ALA A 36 11.37 -6.25 -12.58
C ALA A 36 10.24 -5.83 -11.63
N ILE A 37 9.43 -4.86 -12.05
CA ILE A 37 8.30 -4.33 -11.27
C ILE A 37 7.00 -4.55 -12.05
N VAL A 38 6.05 -5.27 -11.44
CA VAL A 38 4.70 -5.47 -11.99
C VAL A 38 3.69 -4.77 -11.10
N MET A 39 3.05 -3.73 -11.62
CA MET A 39 2.02 -2.97 -10.92
C MET A 39 0.64 -3.45 -11.35
N ILE A 40 -0.19 -3.84 -10.40
CA ILE A 40 -1.55 -4.34 -10.61
C ILE A 40 -2.53 -3.38 -9.95
N GLY A 41 -3.19 -2.63 -10.81
CA GLY A 41 -4.17 -1.60 -10.50
C GLY A 41 -5.54 -2.16 -10.12
N GLU A 42 -6.38 -1.27 -9.61
CA GLU A 42 -7.82 -1.51 -9.47
C GLU A 42 -8.63 -0.24 -9.73
N ALA A 43 -9.85 -0.39 -10.22
CA ALA A 43 -10.76 0.73 -10.46
C ALA A 43 -11.62 1.10 -9.24
N SER A 44 -11.59 0.27 -8.19
CA SER A 44 -12.20 0.58 -6.90
C SER A 44 -11.62 -0.35 -5.82
N HIS A 45 -11.47 0.16 -4.60
CA HIS A 45 -11.02 -0.62 -3.45
C HIS A 45 -12.10 -1.56 -2.88
N GLY A 46 -13.33 -1.53 -3.42
CA GLY A 46 -14.49 -2.24 -2.88
C GLY A 46 -14.99 -3.41 -3.74
N THR A 47 -14.19 -3.86 -4.70
CA THR A 47 -14.55 -4.93 -5.64
C THR A 47 -13.81 -6.23 -5.29
N SER A 48 -14.54 -7.26 -4.86
CA SER A 48 -13.97 -8.56 -4.47
C SER A 48 -13.15 -9.19 -5.60
N GLU A 49 -13.64 -9.12 -6.83
CA GLU A 49 -13.00 -9.70 -8.01
C GLU A 49 -11.63 -9.09 -8.31
N PHE A 50 -11.41 -7.81 -7.97
CA PHE A 50 -10.11 -7.17 -8.16
C PHE A 50 -9.06 -7.72 -7.17
N TYR A 51 -9.42 -7.92 -5.89
CA TYR A 51 -8.50 -8.56 -4.93
C TYR A 51 -8.23 -10.02 -5.31
N ALA A 52 -9.27 -10.77 -5.70
CA ALA A 52 -9.12 -12.16 -6.10
C ALA A 52 -8.18 -12.31 -7.31
N GLU A 53 -8.35 -11.48 -8.35
CA GLU A 53 -7.51 -11.55 -9.54
C GLU A 53 -6.07 -11.05 -9.28
N ARG A 54 -5.91 -9.99 -8.48
CA ARG A 54 -4.58 -9.55 -8.01
C ARG A 54 -3.86 -10.67 -7.28
N ALA A 55 -4.55 -11.38 -6.39
CA ALA A 55 -3.99 -12.51 -5.67
C ALA A 55 -3.57 -13.65 -6.62
N GLU A 56 -4.44 -14.08 -7.54
CA GLU A 56 -4.12 -15.16 -8.47
C GLU A 56 -2.94 -14.81 -9.41
N LEU A 57 -2.92 -13.61 -9.99
CA LEU A 57 -1.78 -13.15 -10.79
C LEU A 57 -0.50 -13.11 -9.97
N SER A 58 -0.57 -12.64 -8.72
CA SER A 58 0.59 -12.53 -7.84
C SER A 58 1.16 -13.90 -7.47
N LYS A 59 0.29 -14.88 -7.14
CA LYS A 59 0.71 -16.27 -6.89
C LYS A 59 1.52 -16.82 -8.05
N ARG A 60 1.06 -16.56 -9.28
CA ARG A 60 1.73 -17.02 -10.50
C ARG A 60 3.05 -16.31 -10.74
N LEU A 61 3.10 -14.98 -10.60
CA LEU A 61 4.35 -14.22 -10.71
C LEU A 61 5.38 -14.69 -9.66
N ILE A 62 4.95 -14.98 -8.45
CA ILE A 62 5.81 -15.54 -7.40
C ILE A 62 6.34 -16.92 -7.80
N VAL A 63 5.45 -17.86 -8.13
CA VAL A 63 5.82 -19.26 -8.39
C VAL A 63 6.58 -19.44 -9.70
N GLU A 64 6.14 -18.79 -10.77
CA GLU A 64 6.63 -19.01 -12.14
C GLU A 64 7.77 -18.06 -12.51
N LYS A 65 7.81 -16.87 -11.91
CA LYS A 65 8.72 -15.77 -12.32
C LYS A 65 9.64 -15.30 -11.18
N GLY A 66 9.49 -15.83 -9.96
CA GLY A 66 10.41 -15.58 -8.85
C GLY A 66 10.29 -14.20 -8.23
N PHE A 67 9.10 -13.58 -8.27
CA PHE A 67 8.84 -12.34 -7.55
C PHE A 67 8.95 -12.54 -6.03
N ARG A 68 9.59 -11.58 -5.34
CA ARG A 68 10.06 -11.75 -3.95
C ARG A 68 9.30 -10.94 -2.92
N PHE A 69 8.53 -9.96 -3.34
CA PHE A 69 7.63 -9.28 -2.43
C PHE A 69 6.47 -8.63 -3.14
N ILE A 70 5.42 -8.39 -2.36
CA ILE A 70 4.29 -7.56 -2.72
C ILE A 70 4.37 -6.28 -1.90
N ALA A 71 4.29 -5.13 -2.56
CA ALA A 71 4.11 -3.83 -1.92
C ALA A 71 2.68 -3.34 -2.20
N VAL A 72 1.94 -2.94 -1.17
CA VAL A 72 0.54 -2.54 -1.29
C VAL A 72 0.35 -1.09 -0.84
N GLU A 73 -0.65 -0.41 -1.42
CA GLU A 73 -1.17 0.91 -1.03
C GLU A 73 -1.87 0.83 0.33
N GLY A 74 -1.12 0.44 1.34
CA GLY A 74 -1.53 0.34 2.73
C GLY A 74 -0.43 0.83 3.65
N ASP A 75 -0.85 1.07 4.89
CA ASP A 75 0.00 1.55 5.97
C ASP A 75 1.19 0.61 6.23
N TRP A 76 2.37 1.19 6.40
CA TRP A 76 3.59 0.42 6.65
C TRP A 76 3.51 -0.48 7.89
N PRO A 77 3.16 0.03 9.11
CA PRO A 77 3.11 -0.78 10.33
C PRO A 77 2.16 -1.98 10.25
N SER A 78 0.92 -1.76 9.80
CA SER A 78 -0.10 -2.82 9.70
C SER A 78 0.30 -3.89 8.69
N CYS A 79 0.86 -3.48 7.55
CA CYS A 79 1.39 -4.43 6.58
C CYS A 79 2.63 -5.17 7.11
N TYR A 80 3.48 -4.55 7.92
CA TYR A 80 4.63 -5.21 8.52
C TYR A 80 4.23 -6.29 9.55
N VAL A 81 3.12 -6.09 10.26
CA VAL A 81 2.54 -7.14 11.13
C VAL A 81 2.05 -8.32 10.28
N LEU A 82 1.38 -8.06 9.15
CA LEU A 82 1.01 -9.10 8.19
C LEU A 82 2.24 -9.77 7.56
N ASN A 83 3.31 -9.02 7.29
CA ASN A 83 4.59 -9.54 6.80
C ASN A 83 5.16 -10.60 7.75
N ARG A 84 5.21 -10.28 9.05
CA ARG A 84 5.67 -11.22 10.09
C ARG A 84 4.80 -12.47 10.11
N TYR A 85 3.48 -12.31 9.98
CA TYR A 85 2.58 -13.45 9.84
C TYR A 85 2.89 -14.31 8.62
N VAL A 86 3.05 -13.74 7.42
CA VAL A 86 3.34 -14.52 6.20
C VAL A 86 4.75 -15.13 6.22
N LYS A 87 5.66 -14.62 7.05
CA LYS A 87 7.00 -15.18 7.25
C LYS A 87 7.10 -16.21 8.37
N GLY A 88 5.99 -16.55 9.01
CA GLY A 88 5.91 -17.62 9.99
C GLY A 88 6.16 -17.20 11.43
N ASP A 89 6.20 -15.91 11.73
CA ASP A 89 6.33 -15.42 13.11
C ASP A 89 5.10 -15.83 13.93
N ALA A 90 5.33 -16.53 15.04
CA ALA A 90 4.27 -16.98 15.93
C ALA A 90 3.65 -15.83 16.73
N ALA A 91 4.39 -14.73 16.95
CA ALA A 91 3.90 -13.55 17.66
C ALA A 91 2.84 -12.77 16.85
N ALA A 92 2.85 -12.90 15.52
CA ALA A 92 1.90 -12.24 14.62
C ALA A 92 0.54 -12.96 14.51
N GLY A 93 0.35 -14.06 15.25
CA GLY A 93 -0.90 -14.82 15.30
C GLY A 93 -0.83 -16.16 14.55
N THR A 94 -1.91 -16.93 14.67
CA THR A 94 -2.02 -18.28 14.09
C THR A 94 -2.83 -18.31 12.80
N ILE A 95 -3.68 -17.31 12.58
CA ILE A 95 -4.48 -17.12 11.36
C ILE A 95 -4.30 -15.69 10.83
N ALA A 96 -4.41 -15.47 9.51
CA ALA A 96 -4.24 -14.13 8.91
C ALA A 96 -5.17 -13.09 9.53
N ALA A 97 -6.38 -13.50 9.95
CA ALA A 97 -7.34 -12.61 10.58
C ALA A 97 -6.86 -11.98 11.91
N ASP A 98 -5.87 -12.57 12.61
CA ASP A 98 -5.27 -11.94 13.79
C ASP A 98 -4.35 -10.79 13.38
N ALA A 99 -3.46 -11.02 12.40
CA ALA A 99 -2.54 -10.02 11.87
C ALA A 99 -3.26 -8.86 11.17
N LEU A 100 -4.42 -9.13 10.56
CA LEU A 100 -5.24 -8.11 9.90
C LEU A 100 -5.99 -7.18 10.88
N ARG A 101 -6.01 -7.47 12.19
CA ARG A 101 -6.67 -6.58 13.17
C ARG A 101 -5.99 -5.23 13.28
N ASP A 102 -4.72 -5.14 12.94
CA ASP A 102 -3.94 -3.90 13.00
C ASP A 102 -4.27 -2.94 11.85
N PHE A 103 -5.09 -3.35 10.87
CA PHE A 103 -5.69 -2.45 9.87
C PHE A 103 -6.91 -1.75 10.47
N ALA A 104 -6.69 -0.89 11.46
CA ALA A 104 -7.74 -0.17 12.18
C ALA A 104 -8.02 1.24 11.62
N ARG A 105 -7.07 1.84 10.88
CA ARG A 105 -7.18 3.19 10.30
C ARG A 105 -8.19 3.26 9.15
N TRP A 106 -8.20 2.22 8.32
CA TRP A 106 -9.01 2.15 7.12
C TRP A 106 -10.25 1.30 7.33
N PRO A 107 -11.32 1.53 6.54
CA PRO A 107 -12.45 0.61 6.53
C PRO A 107 -11.98 -0.82 6.28
N THR A 108 -12.47 -1.76 7.09
CA THR A 108 -11.98 -3.15 7.10
C THR A 108 -12.01 -3.80 5.72
N TRP A 109 -12.95 -3.43 4.86
CA TRP A 109 -13.10 -3.98 3.51
C TRP A 109 -11.95 -3.63 2.55
N MET A 110 -11.12 -2.62 2.83
CA MET A 110 -10.02 -2.22 1.96
C MET A 110 -8.84 -3.21 2.05
N TRP A 111 -8.30 -3.46 3.24
CA TRP A 111 -7.15 -4.37 3.40
C TRP A 111 -7.38 -5.53 4.37
N ALA A 112 -8.35 -5.43 5.29
CA ALA A 112 -8.73 -6.50 6.21
C ALA A 112 -9.93 -7.32 5.71
N ASN A 113 -9.92 -7.66 4.41
CA ASN A 113 -10.97 -8.44 3.75
C ASN A 113 -10.58 -9.93 3.61
N ARG A 114 -11.51 -10.73 3.07
CA ARG A 114 -11.35 -12.19 2.97
C ARG A 114 -10.30 -12.58 1.93
N GLU A 115 -10.23 -11.81 0.86
CA GLU A 115 -9.37 -12.05 -0.29
C GLU A 115 -7.91 -11.83 0.11
N VAL A 116 -7.62 -10.75 0.84
CA VAL A 116 -6.29 -10.49 1.44
C VAL A 116 -5.96 -11.53 2.49
N ALA A 117 -6.89 -11.90 3.37
CA ALA A 117 -6.66 -12.96 4.37
C ALA A 117 -6.29 -14.30 3.70
N ALA A 118 -7.04 -14.72 2.69
CA ALA A 118 -6.76 -15.94 1.95
C ALA A 118 -5.42 -15.89 1.18
N PHE A 119 -5.05 -14.72 0.66
CA PHE A 119 -3.75 -14.54 0.02
C PHE A 119 -2.59 -14.58 1.04
N ALA A 120 -2.75 -13.97 2.22
CA ALA A 120 -1.78 -14.03 3.30
C ALA A 120 -1.59 -15.46 3.85
N ASP A 121 -2.67 -16.21 4.05
CA ASP A 121 -2.60 -17.63 4.41
C ASP A 121 -1.83 -18.43 3.35
N TRP A 122 -2.09 -18.18 2.06
CA TRP A 122 -1.36 -18.81 0.97
C TRP A 122 0.14 -18.44 0.99
N LEU A 123 0.48 -17.16 1.21
CA LEU A 123 1.87 -16.72 1.32
C LEU A 123 2.58 -17.40 2.50
N ARG A 124 1.90 -17.53 3.65
CA ARG A 124 2.44 -18.23 4.82
C ARG A 124 2.76 -19.67 4.50
N VAL A 125 1.84 -20.39 3.86
CA VAL A 125 2.06 -21.78 3.42
C VAL A 125 3.17 -21.86 2.37
N TYR A 126 3.20 -20.92 1.42
CA TYR A 126 4.26 -20.88 0.42
C TYR A 126 5.63 -20.68 1.08
N ASN A 127 5.74 -19.77 2.04
CA ASN A 127 6.98 -19.43 2.74
C ASN A 127 7.45 -20.50 3.75
N ASP A 128 6.59 -21.45 4.12
CA ASP A 128 6.94 -22.49 5.08
C ASP A 128 8.15 -23.31 4.60
N GLY A 129 9.08 -23.57 5.51
CA GLY A 129 10.33 -24.28 5.24
C GLY A 129 11.38 -23.55 4.37
N LYS A 130 11.12 -22.32 3.90
CA LYS A 130 12.11 -21.52 3.16
C LYS A 130 13.10 -20.82 4.10
N ALA A 131 14.32 -20.58 3.61
CA ALA A 131 15.27 -19.68 4.25
C ALA A 131 14.71 -18.25 4.30
N GLU A 132 15.12 -17.45 5.27
CA GLU A 132 14.53 -16.13 5.53
C GLU A 132 14.65 -15.19 4.32
N GLU A 133 15.79 -15.27 3.63
CA GLU A 133 16.09 -14.55 2.38
C GLU A 133 15.25 -14.99 1.18
N ASP A 134 14.68 -16.19 1.20
CA ASP A 134 13.87 -16.75 0.11
C ASP A 134 12.37 -16.58 0.32
N LYS A 135 11.95 -16.18 1.52
CA LYS A 135 10.54 -15.93 1.85
C LYS A 135 10.03 -14.69 1.13
N VAL A 136 8.81 -14.80 0.62
CA VAL A 136 8.12 -13.68 -0.03
C VAL A 136 7.56 -12.74 1.02
N GLY A 137 7.91 -11.46 0.92
CA GLY A 137 7.42 -10.43 1.83
C GLY A 137 6.10 -9.79 1.38
N PHE A 138 5.38 -9.21 2.34
CA PHE A 138 4.17 -8.40 2.12
C PHE A 138 4.34 -7.07 2.83
N TYR A 139 4.49 -5.97 2.10
CA TYR A 139 4.83 -4.67 2.67
C TYR A 139 3.80 -3.61 2.30
N GLY A 140 3.59 -2.66 3.21
CA GLY A 140 2.90 -1.41 2.89
C GLY A 140 3.90 -0.44 2.29
N PHE A 141 3.43 0.60 1.62
CA PHE A 141 4.31 1.68 1.17
C PHE A 141 3.71 3.07 1.28
N ASP A 142 2.50 3.18 1.85
CA ASP A 142 1.81 4.46 2.02
C ASP A 142 2.37 5.25 3.21
N LEU A 143 1.97 6.52 3.36
CA LEU A 143 2.49 7.44 4.38
C LEU A 143 1.53 7.76 5.52
N TYR A 144 0.27 7.31 5.47
CA TYR A 144 -0.75 7.82 6.39
C TYR A 144 -0.58 7.39 7.86
N SER A 145 0.25 6.38 8.14
CA SER A 145 0.48 5.82 9.47
C SER A 145 1.45 6.62 10.34
N LEU A 146 1.29 7.95 10.43
CA LEU A 146 2.22 8.84 11.15
C LEU A 146 2.46 8.36 12.59
N TRP A 147 1.39 8.21 13.37
CA TRP A 147 1.47 7.91 14.80
C TRP A 147 1.92 6.48 15.07
N GLU A 148 1.38 5.50 14.33
CA GLU A 148 1.76 4.10 14.46
C GLU A 148 3.23 3.90 14.07
N SER A 149 3.71 4.64 13.06
CA SER A 149 5.12 4.61 12.68
C SER A 149 6.03 5.20 13.76
N MET A 150 5.61 6.25 14.46
CA MET A 150 6.34 6.75 15.63
C MET A 150 6.39 5.72 16.75
N ASP A 151 5.26 5.12 17.09
CA ASP A 151 5.15 4.14 18.17
C ASP A 151 6.03 2.90 17.87
N GLU A 152 6.06 2.41 16.62
CA GLU A 152 6.94 1.30 16.22
C GLU A 152 8.44 1.68 16.22
N ILE A 153 8.80 2.93 15.89
CA ILE A 153 10.20 3.40 16.03
C ILE A 153 10.62 3.42 17.50
N LEU A 154 9.78 3.95 18.40
CA LEU A 154 10.08 4.00 19.83
C LEU A 154 10.24 2.59 20.41
N LYS A 155 9.38 1.66 20.01
CA LYS A 155 9.46 0.25 20.40
C LYS A 155 10.75 -0.40 19.90
N TYR A 156 11.07 -0.27 18.61
CA TYR A 156 12.32 -0.79 18.05
C TYR A 156 13.55 -0.24 18.77
N LEU A 157 13.61 1.08 19.00
CA LEU A 157 14.73 1.71 19.71
C LEU A 157 14.77 1.37 21.20
N GLY A 158 13.63 1.07 21.82
CA GLY A 158 13.56 0.64 23.23
C GLY A 158 14.11 -0.76 23.47
N GLU A 159 14.05 -1.63 22.46
CA GLU A 159 14.65 -2.97 22.50
C GLU A 159 16.16 -2.97 22.20
N LYS A 160 16.71 -1.86 21.70
CA LYS A 160 18.14 -1.69 21.45
C LYS A 160 18.77 -0.82 22.54
N ASP A 161 19.83 -1.31 23.17
CA ASP A 161 20.61 -0.48 24.10
C ASP A 161 21.25 0.70 23.34
N GLY A 162 20.76 1.93 23.55
CA GLY A 162 21.35 3.09 22.87
C GLY A 162 20.75 4.46 23.17
N ALA A 163 21.55 5.50 22.90
CA ALA A 163 21.16 6.91 23.00
C ALA A 163 20.16 7.37 21.91
N ASP A 164 19.83 6.50 20.96
CA ASP A 164 18.93 6.83 19.86
C ASP A 164 17.46 6.91 20.30
N LEU A 165 17.04 6.15 21.33
CA LEU A 165 15.68 6.23 21.88
C LEU A 165 15.37 7.64 22.40
N GLU A 166 16.26 8.22 23.19
CA GLU A 166 16.07 9.56 23.74
C GLU A 166 16.10 10.65 22.65
N ALA A 167 16.82 10.42 21.55
CA ALA A 167 16.76 11.31 20.40
C ALA A 167 15.42 11.21 19.66
N ALA A 168 14.87 10.00 19.52
CA ALA A 168 13.56 9.79 18.90
C ALA A 168 12.42 10.38 19.74
N LYS A 169 12.45 10.21 21.07
CA LYS A 169 11.48 10.86 21.97
C LYS A 169 11.47 12.38 21.80
N ARG A 170 12.64 13.01 21.83
CA ARG A 170 12.76 14.47 21.57
C ARG A 170 12.25 14.87 20.20
N ALA A 171 12.46 14.05 19.18
CA ALA A 171 11.93 14.31 17.85
C ALA A 171 10.39 14.24 17.81
N PHE A 172 9.79 13.38 18.62
CA PHE A 172 8.34 13.18 18.67
C PHE A 172 7.62 14.12 19.65
N GLU A 173 8.31 14.71 20.64
CA GLU A 173 7.76 15.73 21.55
C GLU A 173 7.09 16.91 20.80
N CYS A 174 7.62 17.27 19.63
CA CYS A 174 7.04 18.31 18.77
C CYS A 174 5.63 17.92 18.26
N PHE A 175 5.40 16.65 17.95
CA PHE A 175 4.12 16.16 17.44
C PHE A 175 3.07 15.97 18.55
N GLU A 176 3.50 15.56 19.75
CA GLU A 176 2.59 15.28 20.87
C GLU A 176 1.76 16.49 21.31
N GLN A 177 2.25 17.70 21.06
CA GLN A 177 1.54 18.95 21.37
C GLN A 177 0.23 19.11 20.59
N HIS A 178 0.01 18.31 19.54
CA HIS A 178 -1.16 18.37 18.66
C HIS A 178 -2.17 17.23 18.90
N GLY A 179 -2.09 16.56 20.07
CA GLY A 179 -3.17 15.68 20.55
C GLY A 179 -3.36 14.37 19.78
N ARG A 180 -2.37 13.95 18.98
CA ARG A 180 -2.45 12.78 18.09
C ARG A 180 -3.60 12.84 17.09
N GLU A 181 -4.05 14.04 16.70
CA GLU A 181 -5.04 14.23 15.64
C GLU A 181 -4.38 14.81 14.37
N GLU A 182 -4.40 14.07 13.27
CA GLU A 182 -3.68 14.44 12.05
C GLU A 182 -4.20 15.73 11.41
N GLN A 183 -5.52 15.96 11.48
CA GLN A 183 -6.14 17.18 10.98
C GLN A 183 -5.74 18.41 11.82
N GLN A 184 -5.63 18.26 13.14
CA GLN A 184 -5.16 19.33 14.02
C GLN A 184 -3.68 19.63 13.78
N TYR A 185 -2.86 18.60 13.58
CA TYR A 185 -1.46 18.76 13.21
C TYR A 185 -1.29 19.53 11.91
N GLY A 186 -2.01 19.13 10.84
CA GLY A 186 -1.96 19.84 9.55
C GLY A 186 -2.32 21.32 9.70
N ILE A 187 -3.34 21.66 10.48
CA ILE A 187 -3.74 23.05 10.75
C ILE A 187 -2.63 23.78 11.50
N ALA A 188 -2.08 23.19 12.56
CA ALA A 188 -1.06 23.83 13.37
C ALA A 188 0.24 24.08 12.60
N ALA A 189 0.75 23.06 11.91
CA ALA A 189 1.96 23.14 11.08
C ALA A 189 1.82 24.22 9.99
N ASN A 190 0.62 24.35 9.41
CA ASN A 190 0.36 25.31 8.34
C ASN A 190 0.23 26.77 8.83
N PHE A 191 -0.47 27.01 9.94
CA PHE A 191 -0.80 28.37 10.41
C PHE A 191 0.27 28.97 11.32
N TYR A 192 1.00 28.15 12.09
CA TYR A 192 1.97 28.65 13.08
C TYR A 192 3.43 28.46 12.66
N GLY A 193 3.69 27.74 11.56
CA GLY A 193 5.06 27.50 11.06
C GLY A 193 5.93 26.65 11.99
N GLU A 194 5.32 26.06 13.02
CA GLU A 194 5.93 25.10 13.94
C GLU A 194 5.93 23.73 13.25
N GLY A 195 7.01 23.43 12.52
CA GLY A 195 7.22 22.13 11.88
C GLY A 195 8.23 21.29 12.66
N CYS A 196 8.07 19.98 12.61
CA CYS A 196 8.99 19.02 13.23
C CYS A 196 10.00 18.45 12.21
N GLU A 197 10.13 19.10 11.04
CA GLU A 197 10.87 18.62 9.87
C GLU A 197 12.34 18.33 10.19
N ALA A 198 13.01 19.23 10.94
CA ALA A 198 14.44 19.09 11.24
C ALA A 198 14.73 17.83 12.08
N GLU A 199 13.91 17.59 13.09
CA GLU A 199 13.99 16.44 13.99
C GLU A 199 13.66 15.14 13.25
N VAL A 200 12.63 15.14 12.40
CA VAL A 200 12.24 13.97 11.60
C VAL A 200 13.32 13.62 10.57
N VAL A 201 13.88 14.61 9.88
CA VAL A 201 15.00 14.40 8.94
C VAL A 201 16.23 13.87 9.68
N ALA A 202 16.53 14.38 10.88
CA ALA A 202 17.63 13.88 11.69
C ALA A 202 17.40 12.43 12.12
N LEU A 203 16.18 12.06 12.52
CA LEU A 203 15.80 10.69 12.85
C LEU A 203 15.91 9.75 11.65
N LEU A 204 15.36 10.14 10.49
CA LEU A 204 15.45 9.34 9.27
C LEU A 204 16.91 9.09 8.89
N ARG A 205 17.77 10.12 8.90
CA ARG A 205 19.21 9.97 8.63
C ARG A 205 19.90 9.00 9.59
N LYS A 206 19.47 8.92 10.85
CA LYS A 206 20.02 7.99 11.83
C LYS A 206 19.60 6.55 11.57
N LEU A 207 18.40 6.31 11.05
CA LEU A 207 17.86 4.98 10.81
C LEU A 207 18.18 4.45 9.41
N GLN A 208 18.41 5.37 8.47
CA GLN A 208 18.74 5.08 7.09
C GLN A 208 19.91 4.11 6.96
N ASP A 209 19.72 3.08 6.15
CA ASP A 209 20.71 2.07 5.78
C ASP A 209 21.25 1.22 6.95
N LYS A 210 20.74 1.37 8.18
CA LYS A 210 21.20 0.57 9.34
C LYS A 210 21.04 -0.93 9.11
N TRP A 211 20.03 -1.35 8.34
CA TRP A 211 19.81 -2.74 7.96
C TRP A 211 20.97 -3.36 7.14
N LYS A 212 21.80 -2.55 6.48
CA LYS A 212 22.98 -3.03 5.73
C LYS A 212 24.08 -3.57 6.66
N THR A 213 24.15 -3.05 7.88
CA THR A 213 25.13 -3.44 8.91
C THR A 213 24.52 -4.23 10.06
N ALA A 214 23.19 -4.38 10.09
CA ALA A 214 22.49 -5.14 11.11
C ALA A 214 22.82 -6.64 11.03
N ARG A 215 22.72 -7.33 12.17
CA ARG A 215 22.87 -8.79 12.22
C ARG A 215 21.79 -9.44 11.35
N PRO A 216 22.05 -10.59 10.68
CA PRO A 216 21.10 -11.19 9.74
C PRO A 216 19.65 -11.28 10.24
N GLY A 217 19.43 -11.73 11.48
CA GLY A 217 18.08 -11.84 12.07
C GLY A 217 17.44 -10.52 12.53
N ASP A 218 18.11 -9.38 12.36
CA ASP A 218 17.67 -8.04 12.76
C ASP A 218 17.61 -7.07 11.56
N ARG A 219 17.95 -7.56 10.35
CA ARG A 219 18.02 -6.72 9.15
C ARG A 219 16.64 -6.20 8.76
N GLU A 220 15.62 -7.04 8.83
CA GLU A 220 14.27 -6.62 8.45
C GLU A 220 13.63 -5.69 9.49
N ASP A 221 13.88 -5.89 10.78
CA ASP A 221 13.44 -4.96 11.83
C ASP A 221 14.13 -3.59 11.71
N ALA A 222 15.42 -3.58 11.35
CA ALA A 222 16.13 -2.34 11.03
C ALA A 222 15.58 -1.65 9.78
N LEU A 223 15.18 -2.41 8.75
CA LEU A 223 14.49 -1.87 7.56
C LEU A 223 13.12 -1.31 7.95
N ALA A 224 12.38 -1.99 8.82
CA ALA A 224 11.08 -1.53 9.30
C ALA A 224 11.19 -0.24 10.09
N ALA A 225 12.22 -0.06 10.90
CA ALA A 225 12.49 1.21 11.55
C ALA A 225 12.81 2.33 10.54
N GLU A 226 13.58 2.04 9.49
CA GLU A 226 13.86 3.00 8.41
C GLU A 226 12.60 3.42 7.64
N LEU A 227 11.75 2.46 7.25
CA LEU A 227 10.52 2.72 6.50
C LEU A 227 9.46 3.41 7.35
N ASN A 228 9.38 3.11 8.64
CA ASN A 228 8.59 3.91 9.58
C ASN A 228 9.09 5.36 9.65
N ALA A 229 10.40 5.59 9.71
CA ALA A 229 10.94 6.94 9.74
C ALA A 229 10.70 7.68 8.42
N LEU A 230 10.71 6.95 7.30
CA LEU A 230 10.34 7.50 6.00
C LEU A 230 8.85 7.87 5.97
N ALA A 231 7.96 7.04 6.52
CA ALA A 231 6.54 7.34 6.64
C ALA A 231 6.27 8.57 7.52
N VAL A 232 6.96 8.71 8.66
CA VAL A 232 6.87 9.91 9.51
C VAL A 232 7.30 11.17 8.73
N LYS A 233 8.39 11.10 7.96
CA LYS A 233 8.82 12.21 7.09
C LYS A 233 7.78 12.53 6.02
N GLY A 234 7.30 11.51 5.30
CA GLY A 234 6.30 11.68 4.25
C GLY A 234 5.00 12.28 4.77
N ALA A 235 4.54 11.82 5.94
CA ALA A 235 3.37 12.34 6.63
C ALA A 235 3.52 13.79 7.08
N GLU A 236 4.68 14.17 7.62
CA GLU A 236 4.95 15.57 7.99
C GLU A 236 4.87 16.50 6.77
N ASP A 237 5.54 16.12 5.67
CA ASP A 237 5.48 16.85 4.40
C ASP A 237 4.03 16.90 3.84
N TYR A 238 3.30 15.80 3.96
CA TYR A 238 1.92 15.69 3.46
C TYR A 238 0.97 16.61 4.23
N TYR A 239 0.96 16.55 5.57
CA TYR A 239 0.03 17.36 6.37
C TYR A 239 0.31 18.86 6.26
N ARG A 240 1.57 19.25 6.02
CA ARG A 240 1.95 20.64 5.76
C ARG A 240 1.45 21.15 4.40
N THR A 241 1.42 20.30 3.38
CA THR A 241 1.01 20.66 2.01
C THR A 241 -0.49 20.55 1.79
N MET A 242 -1.16 19.61 2.47
CA MET A 242 -2.59 19.30 2.35
C MET A 242 -3.50 20.53 2.53
N ILE A 243 -3.14 21.50 3.36
CA ILE A 243 -3.98 22.70 3.58
C ILE A 243 -3.76 23.77 2.51
N ARG A 244 -2.65 23.70 1.77
CA ARG A 244 -2.25 24.73 0.79
C ARG A 244 -2.61 24.36 -0.65
N HIS A 245 -2.40 23.09 -1.05
CA HIS A 245 -2.46 22.68 -2.45
C HIS A 245 -2.74 21.18 -2.64
N ASP A 246 -3.90 20.84 -3.20
CA ASP A 246 -4.34 19.46 -3.44
C ASP A 246 -3.32 18.65 -4.30
N ALA A 247 -2.81 19.25 -5.39
CA ALA A 247 -1.83 18.61 -6.28
C ALA A 247 -0.45 18.37 -5.63
N GLU A 248 -0.01 19.25 -4.74
CA GLU A 248 1.27 19.09 -4.05
C GLU A 248 1.18 17.98 -2.99
N SER A 249 0.10 17.92 -2.22
CA SER A 249 -0.11 16.81 -1.27
C SER A 249 -0.20 15.45 -1.98
N TRP A 250 -0.85 15.40 -3.15
CA TRP A 250 -0.84 14.21 -3.99
C TRP A 250 0.58 13.81 -4.39
N ASN A 251 1.36 14.77 -4.90
CA ASN A 251 2.74 14.54 -5.32
C ASN A 251 3.64 14.05 -4.17
N VAL A 252 3.46 14.60 -2.96
CA VAL A 252 4.18 14.12 -1.77
C VAL A 252 3.88 12.64 -1.53
N ARG A 253 2.61 12.24 -1.61
CA ARG A 253 2.19 10.85 -1.39
C ARG A 253 2.77 9.88 -2.40
N ASP A 254 2.65 10.18 -3.68
CA ASP A 254 3.17 9.28 -4.72
C ASP A 254 4.70 9.22 -4.76
N ARG A 255 5.39 10.33 -4.46
CA ARG A 255 6.85 10.33 -4.31
C ARG A 255 7.32 9.53 -3.10
N HIS A 256 6.59 9.57 -2.00
CA HIS A 256 6.85 8.72 -0.84
C HIS A 256 6.70 7.24 -1.19
N MET A 257 5.58 6.84 -1.81
CA MET A 257 5.34 5.44 -2.19
C MET A 257 6.42 4.92 -3.15
N ALA A 258 6.83 5.73 -4.12
CA ALA A 258 7.96 5.39 -5.00
C ALA A 258 9.27 5.23 -4.21
N ALA A 259 9.59 6.16 -3.29
CA ALA A 259 10.79 6.08 -2.46
C ALA A 259 10.78 4.85 -1.54
N ALA A 260 9.65 4.52 -0.92
CA ALA A 260 9.49 3.33 -0.10
C ALA A 260 9.71 2.04 -0.92
N LEU A 261 9.19 1.99 -2.16
CA LEU A 261 9.44 0.87 -3.06
C LEU A 261 10.93 0.73 -3.42
N GLU A 262 11.64 1.83 -3.69
CA GLU A 262 13.10 1.80 -3.94
C GLU A 262 13.87 1.21 -2.75
N ARG A 263 13.47 1.54 -1.51
CA ARG A 263 14.09 0.98 -0.30
C ARG A 263 13.86 -0.52 -0.19
N LEU A 264 12.65 -0.98 -0.51
CA LEU A 264 12.33 -2.41 -0.56
C LEU A 264 13.13 -3.12 -1.65
N MET A 265 13.21 -2.55 -2.86
CA MET A 265 14.03 -3.10 -3.96
C MET A 265 15.50 -3.21 -3.54
N ALA A 266 16.06 -2.17 -2.93
CA ALA A 266 17.43 -2.17 -2.44
C ALA A 266 17.67 -3.23 -1.34
N TYR A 267 16.71 -3.43 -0.44
CA TYR A 267 16.77 -4.45 0.62
C TYR A 267 16.78 -5.88 0.05
N HIS A 268 15.90 -6.15 -0.91
CA HIS A 268 15.79 -7.45 -1.59
C HIS A 268 16.93 -7.69 -2.62
N GLY A 269 17.70 -6.65 -2.95
CA GLY A 269 18.92 -6.73 -3.74
C GLY A 269 18.73 -6.46 -5.24
N PRO A 270 19.81 -6.48 -6.04
CA PRO A 270 19.78 -6.06 -7.45
C PRO A 270 18.96 -6.98 -8.37
N ALA A 271 18.67 -8.21 -7.93
CA ALA A 271 17.80 -9.15 -8.64
C ALA A 271 16.36 -9.13 -8.10
N ALA A 272 16.02 -8.15 -7.24
CA ALA A 272 14.69 -8.03 -6.66
C ALA A 272 13.63 -7.86 -7.75
N ARG A 273 12.50 -8.52 -7.54
CA ARG A 273 11.33 -8.42 -8.41
C ARG A 273 10.11 -8.17 -7.55
N ALA A 274 9.41 -7.08 -7.84
CA ALA A 274 8.34 -6.55 -7.01
C ALA A 274 6.98 -6.63 -7.69
N ILE A 275 5.97 -7.02 -6.93
CA ILE A 275 4.57 -6.87 -7.30
C ILE A 275 4.02 -5.67 -6.52
N VAL A 276 3.34 -4.75 -7.19
CA VAL A 276 2.74 -3.56 -6.57
C VAL A 276 1.22 -3.64 -6.70
N TRP A 277 0.49 -3.51 -5.60
CA TRP A 277 -0.96 -3.39 -5.60
C TRP A 277 -1.37 -1.99 -5.14
N ALA A 278 -1.92 -1.18 -6.04
CA ALA A 278 -2.43 0.14 -5.72
C ALA A 278 -3.60 0.48 -6.65
N HIS A 279 -4.30 1.57 -6.38
CA HIS A 279 -5.36 2.05 -7.27
C HIS A 279 -4.82 2.39 -8.67
N ASN A 280 -5.66 2.29 -9.70
CA ASN A 280 -5.30 2.65 -11.08
C ASN A 280 -4.68 4.05 -11.21
N THR A 281 -5.11 4.99 -10.36
CA THR A 281 -4.60 6.36 -10.30
C THR A 281 -3.11 6.40 -9.92
N HIS A 282 -2.66 5.49 -9.06
CA HIS A 282 -1.26 5.40 -8.64
C HIS A 282 -0.40 4.59 -9.62
N VAL A 283 -0.93 3.48 -10.18
CA VAL A 283 -0.13 2.57 -11.02
C VAL A 283 -0.06 2.95 -12.51
N GLY A 284 -0.90 3.87 -12.96
CA GLY A 284 -0.96 4.33 -14.35
C GLY A 284 0.26 5.16 -14.77
N ASP A 285 0.12 5.94 -15.84
CA ASP A 285 1.12 6.94 -16.23
C ASP A 285 0.43 8.30 -16.23
N ALA A 286 0.70 9.13 -15.23
CA ALA A 286 0.04 10.42 -15.05
C ALA A 286 0.24 11.36 -16.26
N ARG A 287 1.29 11.17 -17.06
CA ARG A 287 1.52 11.94 -18.31
C ARG A 287 0.48 11.68 -19.39
N ALA A 288 -0.27 10.57 -19.27
CA ALA A 288 -1.32 10.18 -20.18
C ALA A 288 -2.73 10.49 -19.63
N THR A 289 -2.84 11.22 -18.52
CA THR A 289 -4.11 11.62 -17.89
C THR A 289 -4.16 13.14 -17.68
N ASP A 290 -5.28 13.62 -17.15
CA ASP A 290 -5.49 15.00 -16.70
C ASP A 290 -4.54 15.43 -15.57
N MET A 291 -4.02 14.49 -14.80
CA MET A 291 -2.97 14.71 -13.78
C MET A 291 -1.79 15.52 -14.33
N ALA A 292 -1.39 15.30 -15.59
CA ALA A 292 -0.31 16.04 -16.23
C ALA A 292 -0.57 17.55 -16.30
N GLU A 293 -1.80 17.95 -16.59
CA GLU A 293 -2.20 19.36 -16.69
C GLU A 293 -2.23 20.03 -15.31
N GLU A 294 -2.51 19.25 -14.26
CA GLU A 294 -2.52 19.69 -12.87
C GLU A 294 -1.12 19.63 -12.20
N GLY A 295 -0.08 19.23 -12.94
CA GLY A 295 1.27 19.07 -12.41
C GLY A 295 1.40 17.90 -11.41
N MET A 296 0.43 16.98 -11.41
CA MET A 296 0.44 15.79 -10.58
C MET A 296 1.28 14.67 -11.22
N VAL A 297 1.97 13.90 -10.38
CA VAL A 297 2.68 12.67 -10.74
C VAL A 297 2.01 11.47 -10.09
N ASN A 298 2.28 10.27 -10.61
CA ASN A 298 1.89 9.04 -9.93
C ASN A 298 3.04 8.03 -9.84
N VAL A 299 2.90 7.03 -8.95
CA VAL A 299 3.91 5.98 -8.74
C VAL A 299 4.32 5.34 -10.06
N GLY A 300 3.37 5.00 -10.93
CA GLY A 300 3.66 4.34 -12.20
C GLY A 300 4.47 5.20 -13.16
N GLN A 301 4.21 6.52 -13.24
CA GLN A 301 5.08 7.46 -13.96
C GLN A 301 6.47 7.48 -13.34
N LEU A 302 6.57 7.72 -12.03
CA LEU A 302 7.85 7.88 -11.33
C LEU A 302 8.75 6.65 -11.52
N LEU A 303 8.18 5.45 -11.39
CA LEU A 303 8.93 4.20 -11.59
C LEU A 303 9.31 3.97 -13.06
N ARG A 304 8.46 4.33 -14.03
CA ARG A 304 8.81 4.23 -15.46
C ARG A 304 9.92 5.19 -15.86
N GLU A 305 9.97 6.37 -15.24
CA GLU A 305 11.05 7.32 -15.46
C GLU A 305 12.37 6.86 -14.82
N ALA A 306 12.31 6.18 -13.67
CA ALA A 306 13.48 5.65 -12.97
C ALA A 306 14.02 4.35 -13.56
N HIS A 307 13.14 3.41 -13.94
CA HIS A 307 13.49 2.03 -14.34
C HIS A 307 13.21 1.70 -15.81
N GLY A 308 12.66 2.65 -16.57
CA GLY A 308 12.42 2.50 -18.01
C GLY A 308 11.50 1.31 -18.34
N GLY A 309 11.99 0.40 -19.19
CA GLY A 309 11.25 -0.77 -19.68
C GLY A 309 11.03 -1.87 -18.64
N GLU A 310 11.56 -1.74 -17.43
CA GLU A 310 11.45 -2.75 -16.37
C GLU A 310 10.17 -2.64 -15.52
N VAL A 311 9.23 -1.78 -15.92
CA VAL A 311 7.94 -1.59 -15.26
C VAL A 311 6.78 -2.00 -16.16
N TYR A 312 6.00 -2.98 -15.71
CA TYR A 312 4.78 -3.43 -16.38
C TYR A 312 3.55 -3.07 -15.55
N ALA A 313 2.55 -2.43 -16.15
CA ALA A 313 1.32 -2.03 -15.45
C ALA A 313 0.11 -2.79 -16.01
N ILE A 314 -0.73 -3.28 -15.11
CA ILE A 314 -1.99 -3.96 -15.39
C ILE A 314 -3.08 -3.13 -14.72
N GLY A 315 -3.93 -2.46 -15.51
CA GLY A 315 -5.09 -1.74 -14.97
C GLY A 315 -6.35 -2.58 -15.06
N PHE A 316 -7.19 -2.55 -14.03
CA PHE A 316 -8.51 -3.20 -14.06
C PHE A 316 -9.61 -2.19 -14.36
N GLY A 317 -10.65 -2.64 -15.07
CA GLY A 317 -11.85 -1.86 -15.35
C GLY A 317 -13.10 -2.70 -15.12
N THR A 318 -14.23 -2.05 -14.92
CA THR A 318 -15.54 -2.70 -14.77
C THR A 318 -16.62 -1.96 -15.56
N TYR A 319 -17.75 -2.62 -15.79
CA TYR A 319 -18.90 -2.06 -16.50
C TYR A 319 -20.16 -2.05 -15.63
N GLN A 320 -20.49 -3.18 -15.01
CA GLN A 320 -21.68 -3.36 -14.19
C GLN A 320 -21.35 -4.21 -12.96
N GLY A 321 -22.00 -3.92 -11.85
CA GLY A 321 -21.82 -4.63 -10.59
C GLY A 321 -22.18 -3.77 -9.38
N SER A 322 -21.81 -4.26 -8.20
CA SER A 322 -21.91 -3.53 -6.93
C SER A 322 -20.53 -3.53 -6.27
N VAL A 323 -20.20 -2.44 -5.60
CA VAL A 323 -18.94 -2.30 -4.85
C VAL A 323 -19.24 -1.83 -3.43
N ILE A 324 -18.36 -2.14 -2.50
CA ILE A 324 -18.38 -1.51 -1.17
C ILE A 324 -17.75 -0.12 -1.30
N ALA A 325 -18.35 0.89 -0.68
CA ALA A 325 -17.82 2.25 -0.68
C ALA A 325 -18.21 2.98 0.61
N GLY A 326 -17.29 3.79 1.12
CA GLY A 326 -17.56 4.73 2.22
C GLY A 326 -18.43 5.90 1.76
N ARG A 327 -19.18 6.50 2.68
CA ARG A 327 -19.93 7.75 2.43
C ARG A 327 -19.05 9.00 2.47
N GLY A 328 -17.87 8.86 3.04
CA GLY A 328 -16.87 9.89 3.27
C GLY A 328 -15.74 9.30 4.13
N TRP A 329 -14.63 10.02 4.22
CA TRP A 329 -13.48 9.64 5.04
C TRP A 329 -13.86 9.46 6.51
N GLY A 330 -13.47 8.33 7.11
CA GLY A 330 -13.77 8.01 8.51
C GLY A 330 -15.25 7.69 8.84
N ALA A 331 -16.14 7.66 7.85
CA ALA A 331 -17.55 7.34 8.08
C ALA A 331 -17.72 5.86 8.48
N ALA A 332 -18.52 5.59 9.50
CA ALA A 332 -18.82 4.22 9.93
C ALA A 332 -19.49 3.43 8.79
N ASP A 333 -19.05 2.19 8.60
CA ASP A 333 -19.67 1.26 7.67
C ASP A 333 -21.14 1.08 8.05
N ARG A 334 -22.07 1.27 7.09
CA ARG A 334 -23.46 0.82 7.28
C ARG A 334 -23.48 -0.70 7.22
N SER A 335 -23.21 -1.35 8.34
CA SER A 335 -23.94 -2.58 8.64
C SER A 335 -25.28 -2.15 9.20
N ASP A 336 -26.38 -2.55 8.56
CA ASP A 336 -27.75 -2.18 8.96
C ASP A 336 -27.94 -2.18 10.48
N GLU A 337 -28.57 -1.10 10.97
CA GLU A 337 -29.04 -0.95 12.34
C GLU A 337 -29.80 -2.21 12.77
N GLY A 338 -29.23 -2.95 13.72
CA GLY A 338 -29.93 -4.05 14.40
C GLY A 338 -29.12 -5.34 14.57
N SER A 339 -28.00 -5.29 15.30
CA SER A 339 -27.61 -6.37 16.23
C SER A 339 -26.35 -5.96 16.98
N SER A 340 -26.50 -5.67 18.27
CA SER A 340 -25.42 -5.60 19.26
C SER A 340 -24.53 -6.85 19.21
N GLY A 341 -23.21 -6.65 19.18
CA GLY A 341 -22.22 -7.70 19.44
C GLY A 341 -21.20 -7.86 18.31
N GLY A 342 -19.95 -7.52 18.61
CA GLY A 342 -18.81 -7.68 17.72
C GLY A 342 -18.62 -9.13 17.23
N ILE A 343 -17.93 -9.23 16.10
CA ILE A 343 -17.33 -10.46 15.57
C ILE A 343 -18.34 -11.60 15.33
N ARG A 344 -19.42 -11.33 14.59
CA ARG A 344 -20.22 -12.37 13.90
C ARG A 344 -20.85 -11.87 12.59
N LYS A 345 -20.06 -11.37 11.64
CA LYS A 345 -20.56 -11.19 10.25
C LYS A 345 -19.50 -11.55 9.21
N LEU A 346 -19.09 -12.82 9.21
CA LEU A 346 -18.52 -13.47 8.03
C LEU A 346 -19.52 -14.47 7.38
N GLY A 347 -20.82 -14.20 7.45
CA GLY A 347 -21.79 -15.03 6.75
C GLY A 347 -23.14 -14.36 6.55
N ARG A 348 -23.33 -13.75 5.38
CA ARG A 348 -24.55 -13.81 4.53
C ARG A 348 -24.53 -12.65 3.53
N ALA A 349 -24.81 -12.99 2.28
CA ALA A 349 -25.02 -12.06 1.17
C ALA A 349 -26.48 -11.56 1.10
N ALA A 350 -26.67 -10.50 0.29
CA ALA A 350 -27.92 -9.83 -0.17
C ALA A 350 -28.41 -8.66 0.70
N SER A 351 -28.92 -7.52 0.19
CA SER A 351 -29.56 -7.18 -1.10
C SER A 351 -29.43 -5.66 -1.41
N PRO A 352 -29.78 -5.13 -2.60
CA PRO A 352 -29.29 -3.84 -3.10
C PRO A 352 -30.18 -2.63 -2.76
N ALA A 353 -29.57 -1.47 -2.47
CA ALA A 353 -30.28 -0.20 -2.41
C ALA A 353 -29.49 0.97 -3.03
N ARG A 354 -30.02 1.42 -4.17
CA ARG A 354 -30.04 2.76 -4.78
C ARG A 354 -28.81 3.68 -4.70
N THR A 355 -28.13 3.74 -5.84
CA THR A 355 -27.55 4.92 -6.53
C THR A 355 -27.47 6.22 -5.71
N GLY A 356 -26.27 6.50 -5.20
CA GLY A 356 -25.77 7.84 -4.90
C GLY A 356 -24.41 8.00 -5.58
N ARG A 357 -24.15 9.16 -6.19
CA ARG A 357 -22.88 9.48 -6.86
C ARG A 357 -21.71 9.23 -5.91
N GLN A 358 -20.71 8.47 -6.37
CA GLN A 358 -19.42 8.35 -5.70
C GLN A 358 -18.74 9.71 -5.70
N ALA A 359 -18.43 10.20 -4.51
CA ALA A 359 -17.34 11.14 -4.32
C ALA A 359 -16.11 10.30 -3.98
N ALA A 360 -15.38 9.87 -5.01
CA ALA A 360 -13.95 9.67 -4.89
C ALA A 360 -13.36 11.06 -5.16
N SER A 361 -13.12 11.84 -4.09
CA SER A 361 -12.23 12.98 -4.21
C SER A 361 -10.81 12.44 -4.15
N ALA A 362 -10.05 12.83 -5.16
CA ALA A 362 -8.59 12.70 -5.26
C ALA A 362 -7.88 13.14 -3.99
#